data_AF-A0A661VPM3-F1
#
_entry.id   AF-A0A661VPM3-F1
#
_cell.length_a   1.000
_cell.length_b   1.000
_cell.length_c   1.000
_cell.angle_alpha   90.00
_cell.angle_beta   90.00
_cell.angle_gamma   90.00
#
_symmetry.space_group_name_H-M   'P 1'
#
loop_
_entity.id
_entity.type
_entity.pdbx_description
1 polymer ?
#
loop_
_entity_poly.entity_id
_entity_poly.type
_entity_poly.pdbx_seq_one_letter_code
_entity_poly.pdbx_strand_id
1 'polypeptide(L)'
;MTQMQTGWWATHPYERRSVDADVEEFAGWPTLLRLVEAAEKPRDRAFLATLFETGGRVSETLALRRDNFDVITEEGVIVVKGMPLLKRFRKLSEYTDEDGVTRWETETLEATRRPFPILMAEPLAPIVVEWVEASEGLLFPSPRRPGPLSRFWAYKLIKKISEETGVPCWPHWFRSQRASQLVADYGFEVIDLVDYFSWRKSDIALTYARRGWRGLASKMRPVKYV
;
A
#
# COMPACT_ATOMS: atom_id res chain seq x y z
N MET A 1 2.45 -41.73 3.91
CA MET A 1 1.58 -40.94 3.02
C MET A 1 1.46 -39.54 3.62
N THR A 2 2.20 -38.57 3.07
CA THR A 2 2.19 -37.19 3.57
C THR A 2 0.90 -36.53 3.10
N GLN A 3 -0.04 -36.25 4.00
CA GLN A 3 -1.25 -35.50 3.66
C GLN A 3 -0.85 -34.16 3.06
N MET A 4 -1.15 -33.95 1.77
CA MET A 4 -1.05 -32.64 1.14
C MET A 4 -2.01 -31.71 1.89
N GLN A 5 -1.46 -30.76 2.65
CA GLN A 5 -2.27 -29.69 3.24
C GLN A 5 -2.89 -28.89 2.10
N THR A 6 -4.20 -29.02 1.93
CA THR A 6 -4.99 -28.22 0.99
C THR A 6 -4.79 -26.75 1.35
N GLY A 7 -4.29 -25.97 0.39
CA GLY A 7 -4.09 -24.54 0.58
C GLY A 7 -5.40 -23.87 0.97
N TRP A 8 -5.37 -22.87 1.86
CA TRP A 8 -6.57 -22.23 2.41
C TRP A 8 -7.56 -21.72 1.34
N TRP A 9 -7.06 -21.26 0.19
CA TRP A 9 -7.88 -20.83 -0.94
C TRP A 9 -8.55 -21.97 -1.73
N ALA A 10 -8.16 -23.22 -1.51
CA ALA A 10 -8.84 -24.38 -2.07
C ALA A 10 -10.20 -24.63 -1.40
N THR A 11 -10.41 -24.11 -0.19
CA THR A 11 -11.63 -24.30 0.60
C THR A 11 -12.42 -23.02 0.86
N HIS A 12 -11.92 -21.86 0.41
CA HIS A 12 -12.54 -20.56 0.62
C HIS A 12 -12.74 -19.85 -0.72
N PRO A 13 -13.97 -19.46 -1.10
CA PRO A 13 -14.22 -18.74 -2.34
C PRO A 13 -13.42 -17.44 -2.37
N TYR A 14 -12.61 -17.26 -3.41
CA TYR A 14 -11.86 -16.03 -3.66
C TYR A 14 -12.70 -15.11 -4.55
N GLU A 15 -13.29 -14.08 -3.96
CA GLU A 15 -13.96 -13.04 -4.73
C GLU A 15 -12.91 -12.04 -5.26
N ARG A 16 -12.85 -11.87 -6.57
CA ARG A 16 -11.94 -10.91 -7.21
C ARG A 16 -12.53 -9.50 -7.09
N ARG A 17 -12.00 -8.70 -6.15
CA ARG A 17 -12.32 -7.27 -5.99
C ARG A 17 -11.50 -6.41 -6.96
N SER A 18 -12.10 -5.33 -7.48
CA SER A 18 -11.45 -4.39 -8.40
C SER A 18 -11.54 -2.99 -7.83
N VAL A 19 -10.40 -2.31 -7.72
CA VAL A 19 -10.38 -0.93 -7.20
C VAL A 19 -11.23 -0.01 -8.05
N ASP A 20 -11.10 -0.10 -9.38
CA ASP A 20 -11.84 0.76 -10.32
C ASP A 20 -13.36 0.61 -10.18
N ALA A 21 -13.83 -0.53 -9.63
CA ALA A 21 -15.25 -0.79 -9.40
C ALA A 21 -15.69 -0.48 -7.96
N ASP A 22 -14.79 -0.62 -6.99
CA ASP A 22 -15.14 -0.67 -5.56
C ASP A 22 -14.65 0.56 -4.76
N VAL A 23 -13.85 1.47 -5.36
CA VAL A 23 -13.28 2.64 -4.67
C VAL A 23 -13.51 3.90 -5.50
N GLU A 24 -14.51 4.71 -5.12
CA GLU A 24 -14.80 5.98 -5.78
C GLU A 24 -14.05 7.17 -5.16
N GLU A 25 -13.93 7.20 -3.85
CA GLU A 25 -13.29 8.30 -3.11
C GLU A 25 -12.55 7.83 -1.86
N PHE A 26 -11.87 8.75 -1.18
CA PHE A 26 -11.23 8.49 0.10
C PHE A 26 -12.30 8.23 1.16
N ALA A 27 -12.23 7.08 1.84
CA ALA A 27 -13.17 6.65 2.87
C ALA A 27 -13.13 7.50 4.16
N GLY A 28 -12.17 8.43 4.25
CA GLY A 28 -12.00 9.33 5.37
C GLY A 28 -11.19 8.73 6.53
N TRP A 29 -10.54 9.61 7.27
CA TRP A 29 -9.77 9.26 8.46
C TRP A 29 -10.56 8.48 9.54
N PRO A 30 -11.84 8.79 9.85
CA PRO A 30 -12.60 8.02 10.82
C PRO A 30 -12.74 6.53 10.46
N THR A 31 -12.90 6.22 9.17
CA THR A 31 -12.98 4.84 8.69
C THR A 31 -11.63 4.12 8.86
N LEU A 32 -10.52 4.78 8.51
CA LEU A 32 -9.19 4.20 8.67
C LEU A 32 -8.82 3.98 10.15
N LEU A 33 -9.09 4.96 11.01
CA LEU A 33 -8.86 4.84 12.44
C LEU A 33 -9.65 3.67 13.02
N ARG A 34 -10.93 3.53 12.66
CA ARG A 34 -11.76 2.39 13.06
C ARG A 34 -11.15 1.04 12.65
N LEU A 35 -10.61 0.93 11.43
CA LEU A 35 -9.94 -0.29 10.95
C LEU A 35 -8.68 -0.60 11.74
N VAL A 36 -7.86 0.42 12.03
CA VAL A 36 -6.60 0.26 12.78
C VAL A 36 -6.89 -0.07 14.24
N GLU A 37 -7.83 0.62 14.89
CA GLU A 37 -8.19 0.42 16.29
C GLU A 37 -8.78 -0.96 16.57
N ALA A 38 -9.48 -1.54 15.60
CA ALA A 38 -10.01 -2.91 15.67
C ALA A 38 -8.91 -3.98 15.79
N ALA A 39 -7.67 -3.68 15.37
CA ALA A 39 -6.56 -4.60 15.58
C ALA A 39 -6.12 -4.58 17.06
N GLU A 40 -6.20 -5.73 17.72
CA GLU A 40 -5.85 -5.86 19.14
C GLU A 40 -4.36 -5.65 19.44
N LYS A 41 -3.48 -6.08 18.52
CA LYS A 41 -2.03 -6.11 18.76
C LYS A 41 -1.35 -4.86 18.21
N PRO A 42 -0.42 -4.23 18.94
CA PRO A 42 0.32 -3.06 18.45
C PRO A 42 0.97 -3.27 17.07
N ARG A 43 1.60 -4.43 16.84
CA ARG A 43 2.16 -4.81 15.54
C ARG A 43 1.13 -4.78 14.41
N ASP A 44 -0.08 -5.27 14.70
CA ASP A 44 -1.13 -5.41 13.70
C ASP A 44 -1.68 -4.03 13.34
N ARG A 45 -1.81 -3.12 14.33
CA ARG A 45 -2.10 -1.69 14.13
C ARG A 45 -1.03 -1.01 13.28
N ALA A 46 0.24 -1.19 13.66
CA ALA A 46 1.37 -0.64 12.93
C ALA A 46 1.46 -1.15 11.50
N PHE A 47 1.13 -2.42 11.26
CA PHE A 47 1.08 -2.97 9.91
C PHE A 47 0.01 -2.30 9.05
N LEU A 48 -1.20 -2.13 9.56
CA LEU A 48 -2.29 -1.47 8.84
C LEU A 48 -1.97 0.00 8.56
N ALA A 49 -1.45 0.71 9.57
CA ALA A 49 -0.99 2.10 9.42
C ALA A 49 0.13 2.21 8.37
N THR A 50 1.17 1.39 8.45
CA THR A 50 2.29 1.40 7.48
C THR A 50 1.82 1.03 6.07
N LEU A 51 0.90 0.07 5.94
CA LEU A 51 0.35 -0.34 4.64
C LEU A 51 -0.41 0.81 3.97
N PHE A 52 -1.19 1.56 4.75
CA PHE A 52 -1.86 2.77 4.29
C PHE A 52 -0.86 3.87 3.95
N GLU A 53 -0.04 4.31 4.90
CA GLU A 53 0.83 5.49 4.76
C GLU A 53 1.84 5.35 3.62
N THR A 54 2.42 4.17 3.45
CA THR A 54 3.34 3.90 2.33
C THR A 54 2.62 3.68 0.99
N GLY A 55 1.31 3.43 1.05
CA GLY A 55 0.50 2.92 -0.05
C GLY A 55 1.19 1.73 -0.73
N GLY A 56 1.86 0.88 0.05
CA GLY A 56 2.63 -0.26 -0.39
C GLY A 56 1.77 -1.35 -1.02
N ARG A 57 2.35 -2.19 -1.89
CA ARG A 57 1.79 -3.55 -2.00
C ARG A 57 2.11 -4.28 -0.70
N VAL A 58 1.27 -5.21 -0.28
CA VAL A 58 1.47 -5.92 1.00
C VAL A 58 2.84 -6.56 1.12
N SER A 59 3.36 -7.25 0.09
CA SER A 59 4.70 -7.83 0.18
C SER A 59 5.84 -6.80 0.11
N GLU A 60 5.63 -5.62 -0.47
CA GLU A 60 6.61 -4.53 -0.40
C GLU A 60 6.65 -3.96 1.03
N THR A 61 5.47 -3.76 1.63
CA THR A 61 5.31 -3.24 3.00
C THR A 61 5.91 -4.19 4.04
N LEU A 62 5.64 -5.49 3.91
CA LEU A 62 6.18 -6.52 4.81
C LEU A 62 7.72 -6.60 4.75
N ALA A 63 8.34 -6.17 3.66
CA ALA A 63 9.79 -6.19 3.47
C ALA A 63 10.49 -4.94 4.04
N LEU A 64 9.74 -3.95 4.53
CA LEU A 64 10.30 -2.71 5.06
C LEU A 64 11.11 -2.95 6.34
N ARG A 65 12.16 -2.16 6.48
CA ARG A 65 13.10 -2.15 7.59
C ARG A 65 13.14 -0.77 8.23
N ARG A 66 13.68 -0.69 9.44
CA ARG A 66 13.95 0.56 10.15
C ARG A 66 14.66 1.58 9.27
N ASP A 67 15.71 1.15 8.57
CA ASP A 67 16.56 2.01 7.75
C ASP A 67 15.87 2.56 6.50
N ASN A 68 14.65 2.09 6.19
CA ASN A 68 13.84 2.67 5.15
C ASN A 68 13.19 4.00 5.56
N PHE A 69 13.31 4.42 6.82
CA PHE A 69 12.60 5.59 7.36
C PHE A 69 13.58 6.60 7.98
N ASP A 70 13.54 7.83 7.49
CA ASP A 70 14.14 8.98 8.17
C ASP A 70 13.01 9.79 8.82
N VAL A 71 13.00 9.88 10.14
CA VAL A 71 12.02 10.70 10.88
C VAL A 71 12.66 12.07 11.10
N ILE A 72 12.12 13.09 10.44
CA ILE A 72 12.65 14.45 10.42
C ILE A 72 11.66 15.33 11.18
N THR A 73 11.80 15.33 12.52
CA THR A 73 10.83 15.95 13.44
C THR A 73 10.67 17.46 13.24
N GLU A 74 11.76 18.14 12.89
CA GLU A 74 11.85 19.57 12.64
C GLU A 74 11.07 20.00 11.40
N GLU A 75 10.94 19.13 10.41
CA GLU A 75 10.14 19.33 9.21
C GLU A 75 8.73 18.71 9.34
N GLY A 76 8.48 17.94 10.40
CA GLY A 76 7.21 17.25 10.62
C GLY A 76 6.94 16.16 9.59
N VAL A 77 7.99 15.52 9.05
CA VAL A 77 7.88 14.51 7.98
C VAL A 77 8.63 13.23 8.29
N ILE A 78 8.14 12.13 7.73
CA ILE A 78 8.82 10.84 7.67
C ILE A 78 9.16 10.59 6.21
N VAL A 79 10.44 10.48 5.87
CA VAL A 79 10.87 10.17 4.51
C VAL A 79 11.08 8.67 4.39
N VAL A 80 10.29 8.04 3.50
CA VAL A 80 10.44 6.62 3.19
C VAL A 80 11.36 6.46 1.99
N LYS A 81 12.50 5.79 2.16
CA LYS A 81 13.52 5.56 1.13
C LYS A 81 13.80 4.07 0.95
N GLY A 82 14.25 3.70 -0.25
CA GLY A 82 14.67 2.32 -0.52
C GLY A 82 13.55 1.27 -0.40
N MET A 83 12.28 1.69 -0.40
CA MET A 83 11.15 0.74 -0.38
C MET A 83 11.20 -0.14 -1.62
N PRO A 84 11.23 -1.48 -1.49
CA PRO A 84 11.38 -2.36 -2.63
C PRO A 84 10.17 -2.29 -3.58
N LEU A 85 10.45 -2.26 -4.88
CA LEU A 85 9.48 -2.44 -5.95
C LEU A 85 9.56 -3.88 -6.45
N LEU A 86 8.74 -4.74 -5.86
CA LEU A 86 8.65 -6.13 -6.26
C LEU A 86 7.92 -6.28 -7.61
N LYS A 87 8.10 -7.44 -8.27
CA LYS A 87 7.51 -7.76 -9.58
C LYS A 87 7.99 -6.85 -10.72
N ARG A 88 9.24 -6.39 -10.66
CA ARG A 88 9.90 -5.76 -11.80
C ARG A 88 10.62 -6.83 -12.58
N PHE A 89 10.30 -6.89 -13.87
CA PHE A 89 10.87 -7.86 -14.79
C PHE A 89 11.41 -7.14 -16.02
N ARG A 90 12.55 -7.60 -16.52
CA ARG A 90 13.06 -7.27 -17.86
C ARG A 90 12.77 -8.45 -18.78
N LYS A 91 12.09 -8.21 -19.91
CA LYS A 91 11.93 -9.23 -20.97
C LYS A 91 13.30 -9.43 -21.61
N LEU A 92 13.83 -10.66 -21.55
CA LEU A 92 15.10 -11.03 -22.14
C LEU A 92 14.88 -11.56 -23.56
N SER A 93 13.94 -12.48 -23.71
CA SER A 93 13.62 -13.12 -24.97
C SER A 93 12.14 -13.49 -25.05
N GLU A 94 11.70 -13.88 -26.24
CA GLU A 94 10.38 -14.44 -26.51
C GLU A 94 10.59 -15.78 -27.20
N TYR A 95 9.89 -16.80 -26.74
CA TYR A 95 9.93 -18.13 -27.35
C TYR A 95 8.51 -18.68 -27.46
N THR A 96 8.28 -19.49 -28.48
CA THR A 96 7.03 -20.23 -28.67
C THR A 96 7.21 -21.62 -28.09
N ASP A 97 6.33 -22.02 -27.17
CA ASP A 97 6.35 -23.39 -26.64
C ASP A 97 5.81 -24.41 -27.66
N GLU A 98 5.89 -25.69 -27.31
CA GLU A 98 5.45 -26.79 -28.18
C GLU A 98 3.94 -26.74 -28.50
N ASP A 99 3.15 -26.03 -27.69
CA ASP A 99 1.71 -25.83 -27.86
C ASP A 99 1.38 -24.57 -28.70
N GLY A 100 2.40 -23.89 -29.25
CA GLY A 100 2.23 -22.68 -30.04
C GLY A 100 1.99 -21.41 -29.22
N VAL A 101 2.17 -21.45 -27.89
CA VAL A 101 1.95 -20.32 -26.99
C VAL A 101 3.24 -19.52 -26.82
N THR A 102 3.15 -18.22 -27.11
CA THR A 102 4.24 -17.29 -26.91
C THR A 102 4.48 -17.05 -25.41
N ARG A 103 5.66 -17.44 -24.92
CA ARG A 103 6.13 -17.21 -23.55
C ARG A 103 7.29 -16.24 -23.54
N TRP A 104 7.47 -15.60 -22.39
CA TRP A 104 8.53 -14.61 -22.20
C TRP A 104 9.55 -15.15 -21.21
N GLU A 105 10.80 -15.07 -21.60
CA GLU A 105 11.90 -15.21 -20.66
C GLU A 105 12.12 -13.86 -19.98
N THR A 106 12.12 -13.87 -18.64
CA THR A 106 12.22 -12.62 -17.87
C THR A 106 13.19 -12.73 -16.72
N GLU A 107 13.93 -11.64 -16.47
CA GLU A 107 14.82 -11.49 -15.33
C GLU A 107 14.19 -10.55 -14.30
N THR A 108 14.31 -10.88 -13.00
CA THR A 108 13.83 -10.01 -11.93
C THR A 108 14.78 -8.83 -11.76
N LEU A 109 14.26 -7.61 -11.80
CA LEU A 109 15.03 -6.41 -11.54
C LEU A 109 14.89 -6.00 -10.07
N GLU A 110 16.02 -5.83 -9.39
CA GLU A 110 16.03 -5.11 -8.12
C GLU A 110 15.75 -3.63 -8.40
N ALA A 111 14.66 -3.14 -7.83
CA ALA A 111 14.26 -1.76 -7.97
C ALA A 111 13.68 -1.28 -6.64
N THR A 112 13.89 -0.02 -6.33
CA THR A 112 13.27 0.65 -5.18
C THR A 112 12.41 1.80 -5.66
N ARG A 113 11.45 2.20 -4.84
CA ARG A 113 10.72 3.45 -5.06
C ARG A 113 11.66 4.64 -4.94
N ARG A 114 11.29 5.72 -5.62
CA ARG A 114 11.80 7.06 -5.28
C ARG A 114 11.42 7.37 -3.83
N PRO A 115 12.24 8.12 -3.08
CA PRO A 115 11.86 8.57 -1.76
C PRO A 115 10.54 9.33 -1.79
N PHE A 116 9.70 9.15 -0.79
CA PHE A 116 8.43 9.85 -0.66
C PHE A 116 8.13 10.21 0.80
N PRO A 117 7.46 11.35 1.07
CA PRO A 117 7.17 11.80 2.41
C PRO A 117 5.84 11.23 2.95
N ILE A 118 5.75 11.07 4.26
CA ILE A 118 4.51 10.94 5.05
C ILE A 118 4.50 12.09 6.03
N LEU A 119 3.39 12.85 6.12
CA LEU A 119 3.32 13.97 7.07
C LEU A 119 3.03 13.44 8.48
N MET A 120 3.77 13.88 9.48
CA MET A 120 3.55 13.46 10.88
C MET A 120 2.22 13.94 11.45
N ALA A 121 1.61 14.95 10.81
CA ALA A 121 0.27 15.44 11.15
C ALA A 121 -0.86 14.46 10.76
N GLU A 122 -0.57 13.45 9.94
CA GLU A 122 -1.56 12.44 9.54
C GLU A 122 -1.93 11.55 10.74
N PRO A 123 -3.23 11.25 10.96
CA PRO A 123 -3.68 10.52 12.14
C PRO A 123 -3.00 9.15 12.39
N LEU A 124 -2.53 8.47 11.35
CA LEU A 124 -1.86 7.18 11.46
C LEU A 124 -0.33 7.28 11.51
N ALA A 125 0.25 8.43 11.19
CA ALA A 125 1.70 8.63 11.19
C ALA A 125 2.35 8.41 12.57
N PRO A 126 1.78 8.86 13.71
CA PRO A 126 2.34 8.58 15.03
C PRO A 126 2.54 7.09 15.31
N ILE A 127 1.57 6.25 14.89
CA ILE A 127 1.65 4.79 15.04
C ILE A 127 2.83 4.23 14.24
N VAL A 128 3.08 4.77 13.04
CA VAL A 128 4.23 4.37 12.21
C VAL A 128 5.53 4.79 12.87
N VAL A 129 5.64 6.03 13.37
CA VAL A 129 6.84 6.54 14.05
C VAL A 129 7.18 5.68 15.26
N GLU A 130 6.22 5.48 16.18
CA GLU A 130 6.42 4.67 17.39
C GLU A 130 6.91 3.26 17.03
N TRP A 131 6.31 2.64 16.02
CA TRP A 131 6.68 1.29 15.60
C TRP A 131 8.05 1.22 14.93
N VAL A 132 8.37 2.22 14.10
CA VAL A 132 9.67 2.36 13.45
C VAL A 132 10.74 2.53 14.51
N GLU A 133 10.60 3.45 15.45
CA GLU A 133 11.58 3.71 16.52
C GLU A 133 11.81 2.50 17.43
N ALA A 134 10.77 1.71 17.69
CA ALA A 134 10.88 0.47 18.46
C ALA A 134 11.52 -0.71 17.68
N SER A 135 11.78 -0.56 16.39
CA SER A 135 12.30 -1.63 15.52
C SER A 135 13.80 -1.49 15.24
N GLU A 136 14.55 -2.58 15.37
CA GLU A 136 16.00 -2.62 15.07
C GLU A 136 16.33 -3.18 13.67
N GLY A 137 15.34 -3.67 12.93
CA GLY A 137 15.57 -4.37 11.66
C GLY A 137 14.33 -4.39 10.78
N LEU A 138 13.85 -5.58 10.40
CA LEU A 138 12.55 -5.69 9.72
C LEU A 138 11.46 -5.11 10.61
N LEU A 139 10.57 -4.30 10.06
CA LEU A 139 9.43 -3.77 10.82
C LEU A 139 8.45 -4.88 11.22
N PHE A 140 8.31 -5.91 10.38
CA PHE A 140 7.32 -6.98 10.56
C PHE A 140 7.98 -8.36 10.50
N PRO A 141 8.86 -8.72 11.46
CA PRO A 141 9.55 -9.99 11.45
C PRO A 141 8.60 -11.16 11.73
N SER A 142 8.83 -12.29 11.09
CA SER A 142 8.09 -13.51 11.39
C SER A 142 8.62 -14.14 12.68
N PRO A 143 7.76 -14.50 13.65
CA PRO A 143 8.20 -15.19 14.86
C PRO A 143 8.54 -16.66 14.63
N ARG A 144 8.27 -17.21 13.43
CA ARG A 144 8.40 -18.66 13.14
C ARG A 144 9.57 -18.99 12.21
N ARG A 145 10.05 -18.03 11.44
CA ARG A 145 11.12 -18.24 10.45
C ARG A 145 11.90 -16.95 10.23
N PRO A 146 13.18 -17.03 9.83
CA PRO A 146 13.91 -15.86 9.40
C PRO A 146 13.18 -15.11 8.27
N GLY A 147 13.10 -13.78 8.38
CA GLY A 147 12.46 -12.92 7.40
C GLY A 147 11.09 -12.38 7.82
N PRO A 148 10.37 -11.71 6.91
CA PRO A 148 9.16 -10.99 7.25
C PRO A 148 7.95 -11.90 7.44
N LEU A 149 6.90 -11.36 8.08
CA LEU A 149 5.57 -11.93 8.09
C LEU A 149 5.10 -12.23 6.65
N SER A 150 4.28 -13.27 6.52
CA SER A 150 3.84 -13.72 5.20
C SER A 150 2.68 -12.86 4.69
N ARG A 151 2.53 -12.79 3.36
CA ARG A 151 1.33 -12.22 2.74
C ARG A 151 0.06 -12.86 3.30
N PHE A 152 0.08 -14.19 3.49
CA PHE A 152 -1.06 -14.92 4.01
C PHE A 152 -1.49 -14.46 5.40
N TRP A 153 -0.53 -14.14 6.28
CA TRP A 153 -0.82 -13.53 7.57
C TRP A 153 -1.54 -12.18 7.38
N ALA A 154 -1.03 -11.32 6.50
CA ALA A 154 -1.65 -10.01 6.24
C ALA A 154 -3.08 -10.13 5.67
N TYR A 155 -3.31 -11.06 4.72
CA TYR A 155 -4.66 -11.33 4.19
C TYR A 155 -5.62 -11.79 5.29
N LYS A 156 -5.17 -12.67 6.20
CA LYS A 156 -5.99 -13.13 7.32
C LYS A 156 -6.32 -12.01 8.30
N LEU A 157 -5.33 -11.18 8.64
CA LEU A 157 -5.54 -10.01 9.49
C LEU A 157 -6.57 -9.06 8.87
N ILE A 158 -6.34 -8.63 7.63
CA ILE A 158 -7.22 -7.67 6.95
C ILE A 158 -8.64 -8.23 6.81
N LYS A 159 -8.78 -9.51 6.49
CA LYS A 159 -10.10 -10.17 6.43
C LYS A 159 -10.81 -10.14 7.79
N LYS A 160 -10.12 -10.53 8.87
CA LYS A 160 -10.66 -10.45 10.25
C LYS A 160 -11.16 -9.04 10.56
N ILE A 161 -10.33 -8.03 10.31
CA ILE A 161 -10.69 -6.62 10.57
C ILE A 161 -11.89 -6.18 9.73
N SER A 162 -11.96 -6.60 8.47
CA SER A 162 -13.09 -6.29 7.60
C SER A 162 -14.39 -6.90 8.13
N GLU A 163 -14.37 -8.14 8.59
CA GLU A 163 -15.51 -8.84 9.19
C GLU A 163 -15.94 -8.19 10.51
N GLU A 164 -15.00 -7.82 11.38
CA GLU A 164 -15.27 -7.21 12.70
C GLU A 164 -15.82 -5.79 12.59
N THR A 165 -15.32 -5.00 11.65
CA THR A 165 -15.75 -3.61 11.46
C THR A 165 -16.95 -3.49 10.51
N GLY A 166 -17.24 -4.52 9.71
CA GLY A 166 -18.22 -4.44 8.62
C GLY A 166 -17.78 -3.50 7.49
N VAL A 167 -16.53 -3.02 7.49
CA VAL A 167 -15.97 -2.18 6.43
C VAL A 167 -15.20 -3.07 5.45
N PRO A 168 -15.63 -3.20 4.18
CA PRO A 168 -14.90 -3.97 3.19
C PRO A 168 -13.49 -3.41 2.99
N CYS A 169 -12.46 -4.21 3.31
CA CYS A 169 -11.07 -3.83 3.06
C CYS A 169 -10.23 -5.04 2.62
N TRP A 170 -9.22 -4.78 1.80
CA TRP A 170 -8.27 -5.77 1.28
C TRP A 170 -6.91 -5.10 1.02
N PRO A 171 -5.80 -5.85 0.84
CA PRO A 171 -4.48 -5.30 0.61
C PRO A 171 -4.36 -4.12 -0.34
N HIS A 172 -5.02 -4.20 -1.50
CA HIS A 172 -4.92 -3.15 -2.51
C HIS A 172 -5.85 -1.97 -2.21
N TRP A 173 -6.92 -2.17 -1.44
CA TRP A 173 -7.79 -1.11 -0.98
C TRP A 173 -7.01 -0.05 -0.20
N PHE A 174 -6.14 -0.43 0.74
CA PHE A 174 -5.32 0.54 1.49
C PHE A 174 -4.44 1.42 0.59
N ARG A 175 -3.85 0.85 -0.47
CA ARG A 175 -3.09 1.62 -1.46
C ARG A 175 -3.98 2.62 -2.19
N SER A 176 -5.17 2.18 -2.58
CA SER A 176 -6.16 3.01 -3.27
C SER A 176 -6.65 4.14 -2.37
N GLN A 177 -6.92 3.84 -1.10
CA GLN A 177 -7.26 4.84 -0.09
C GLN A 177 -6.13 5.86 0.09
N ARG A 178 -4.85 5.43 0.11
CA ARG A 178 -3.73 6.36 0.17
C ARG A 178 -3.70 7.29 -1.04
N ALA A 179 -3.87 6.75 -2.25
CA ALA A 179 -3.90 7.57 -3.46
C ALA A 179 -5.05 8.58 -3.44
N SER A 180 -6.26 8.13 -3.07
CA SER A 180 -7.43 9.01 -2.94
C SER A 180 -7.26 10.06 -1.83
N GLN A 181 -6.64 9.70 -0.70
CA GLN A 181 -6.37 10.62 0.40
C GLN A 181 -5.40 11.73 -0.02
N LEU A 182 -4.29 11.39 -0.68
CA LEU A 182 -3.33 12.38 -1.18
C LEU A 182 -3.99 13.40 -2.13
N VAL A 183 -4.95 12.94 -2.94
CA VAL A 183 -5.76 13.81 -3.79
C VAL A 183 -6.70 14.67 -2.93
N ALA A 184 -7.51 14.04 -2.08
CA ALA A 184 -8.53 14.71 -1.28
C ALA A 184 -7.94 15.79 -0.35
N ASP A 185 -6.90 15.46 0.40
CA ASP A 185 -6.36 16.30 1.46
C ASP A 185 -5.27 17.26 0.95
N TYR A 186 -4.43 16.82 0.00
CA TYR A 186 -3.22 17.56 -0.37
C TYR A 186 -3.19 18.13 -1.78
N GLY A 187 -4.24 17.95 -2.57
CA GLY A 187 -4.21 18.57 -3.90
C GLY A 187 -3.43 17.78 -4.95
N PHE A 188 -2.96 16.56 -4.65
CA PHE A 188 -2.14 15.77 -5.60
C PHE A 188 -2.82 15.60 -6.95
N GLU A 189 -2.00 15.73 -8.00
CA GLU A 189 -2.33 15.51 -9.39
C GLU A 189 -1.73 14.19 -9.90
N VAL A 190 -1.96 13.90 -11.17
CA VAL A 190 -1.51 12.65 -11.81
C VAL A 190 -0.01 12.46 -11.68
N ILE A 191 0.78 13.51 -11.90
CA ILE A 191 2.24 13.42 -11.85
C ILE A 191 2.75 13.19 -10.42
N ASP A 192 2.16 13.86 -9.43
CA ASP A 192 2.51 13.69 -8.02
C ASP A 192 2.24 12.25 -7.56
N LEU A 193 1.11 11.68 -7.97
CA LEU A 193 0.80 10.28 -7.69
C LEU A 193 1.76 9.32 -8.41
N VAL A 194 2.11 9.59 -9.67
CA VAL A 194 3.09 8.78 -10.41
C VAL A 194 4.44 8.76 -9.68
N ASP A 195 4.88 9.91 -9.19
CA ASP A 195 6.13 10.04 -8.45
C ASP A 195 6.06 9.35 -7.08
N TYR A 196 5.05 9.67 -6.26
CA TYR A 196 4.84 9.07 -4.93
C TYR A 196 4.79 7.54 -4.98
N PHE A 197 4.02 6.99 -5.92
CA PHE A 197 3.82 5.55 -6.04
C PHE A 197 4.85 4.84 -6.91
N SER A 198 5.74 5.59 -7.58
CA SER A 198 6.66 5.10 -8.60
C SER A 198 5.95 4.22 -9.65
N TRP A 199 4.78 4.68 -10.12
CA TRP A 199 4.01 3.99 -11.13
C TRP A 199 4.67 4.13 -12.51
N ARG A 200 4.67 3.04 -13.30
CA ARG A 200 5.25 3.06 -14.66
C ARG A 200 4.32 3.68 -15.70
N LYS A 201 3.02 3.56 -15.46
CA LYS A 201 1.98 4.04 -16.36
C LYS A 201 1.12 5.04 -15.60
N SER A 202 0.85 6.16 -16.24
CA SER A 202 0.01 7.24 -15.70
C SER A 202 -1.47 6.90 -15.72
N ASP A 203 -1.90 5.89 -16.49
CA ASP A 203 -3.28 5.40 -16.55
C ASP A 203 -3.83 5.04 -15.17
N ILE A 204 -3.02 4.38 -14.32
CA ILE A 204 -3.40 4.03 -12.95
C ILE A 204 -3.63 5.30 -12.11
N ALA A 205 -2.81 6.35 -12.30
CA ALA A 205 -2.98 7.60 -11.56
C ALA A 205 -4.24 8.36 -12.00
N LEU A 206 -4.65 8.23 -13.26
CA LEU A 206 -5.88 8.84 -13.76
C LEU A 206 -7.13 8.31 -13.06
N THR A 207 -7.14 7.07 -12.57
CA THR A 207 -8.25 6.53 -11.76
C THR A 207 -8.49 7.40 -10.52
N TYR A 208 -7.42 7.76 -9.80
CA TYR A 208 -7.52 8.45 -8.51
C TYR A 208 -7.53 9.98 -8.61
N ALA A 209 -6.90 10.55 -9.64
CA ALA A 209 -6.75 12.00 -9.77
C ALA A 209 -8.05 12.74 -10.16
N ARG A 210 -9.12 12.03 -10.54
CA ARG A 210 -10.39 12.64 -10.97
C ARG A 210 -11.15 13.20 -9.75
N ARG A 211 -11.26 14.53 -9.67
CA ARG A 211 -11.92 15.22 -8.53
C ARG A 211 -13.39 15.61 -8.74
N GLY A 212 -14.02 15.07 -9.79
CA GLY A 212 -15.36 15.50 -10.22
C GLY A 212 -15.48 17.02 -10.44
N TRP A 213 -16.71 17.53 -10.57
CA TRP A 213 -16.94 18.96 -10.81
C TRP A 213 -16.55 19.84 -9.60
N ARG A 214 -16.63 19.33 -8.36
CA ARG A 214 -16.32 20.10 -7.14
C ARG A 214 -14.84 20.43 -7.05
N GLY A 215 -13.96 19.48 -7.35
CA GLY A 215 -12.51 19.74 -7.37
C GLY A 215 -12.06 20.59 -8.55
N LEU A 216 -12.77 20.55 -9.68
CA LEU A 216 -12.56 21.51 -10.76
C LEU A 216 -12.96 22.92 -10.30
N ALA A 217 -14.14 23.06 -9.70
CA ALA A 217 -14.62 24.33 -9.18
C ALA A 217 -13.70 24.93 -8.11
N SER A 218 -13.09 24.12 -7.23
CA SER A 218 -12.14 24.62 -6.22
C SER A 218 -10.87 25.21 -6.84
N LYS A 219 -10.38 24.66 -7.97
CA LYS A 219 -9.23 25.21 -8.71
C LYS A 219 -9.57 26.46 -9.52
N MET A 220 -10.83 26.61 -9.91
CA MET A 220 -11.32 27.78 -10.64
C MET A 220 -11.64 28.96 -9.71
N ARG A 221 -11.73 28.75 -8.40
CA ARG A 221 -11.91 29.85 -7.44
C ARG A 221 -10.63 30.70 -7.47
N PRO A 222 -10.75 32.02 -7.71
CA PRO A 222 -9.59 32.89 -7.73
C PRO A 222 -8.88 32.83 -6.38
N VAL A 223 -7.56 32.72 -6.42
CA VAL A 223 -6.72 32.91 -5.23
C VAL A 223 -7.07 34.30 -4.71
N LYS A 224 -7.59 34.38 -3.48
CA LYS A 224 -7.75 35.68 -2.83
C LYS A 224 -6.34 36.22 -2.67
N TYR A 225 -6.00 37.27 -3.41
CA TYR A 225 -4.82 38.07 -3.12
C TYR A 225 -5.03 38.64 -1.71
N VAL A 226 -4.26 38.13 -0.75
CA VAL A 226 -4.14 38.68 0.61
C VAL A 226 -2.95 39.62 0.61
#